data_AF-A0A8J3GQD9-F1
#
_entry.id   AF-A0A8J3GQD9-F1
#
_cell.length_a   1.000
_cell.length_b   1.000
_cell.length_c   1.000
_cell.angle_alpha   90.00
_cell.angle_beta   90.00
_cell.angle_gamma   90.00
#
_symmetry.space_group_name_H-M   'P 1'
#
loop_
_entity.id
_entity.type
_entity.pdbx_description
1 polymer ?
#
loop_
_entity_poly.entity_id
_entity_poly.type
_entity_poly.pdbx_seq_one_letter_code
_entity_poly.pdbx_strand_id
1 'polypeptide(L)'
;MIVALAVVVTVLPALPGATTPAAAANAADFDPGYIVSDENFYNGGALDAGAVQLFIASKNPGCYAGTTCLLNYTQNTPSMAATSYCQAMPGIANESAASIIARVGAACNISQKALLVILQKEQSLVTLREASASRFNKATGFACPDTAPCDPAYAGFFYQIYNAARQFNIYKIRPQNFNHQAGQWNAILWHPNAACGRVNTYIRNAATAGLYNYTPYRPNDSALANMYGTGDGCASYGNRNFWRLWTDWFGPTTGTSPSLAQVSGSSDVWLLGPGVRYRFGDAATLARYSAFGTIRTMTTSELGNYYWGGQTVQKAVATTDGRIWLIDVKRYAFQNCEQLASYGMTCGQLPVVASTQLNPVVSAGYLQHIVRGPDGANWFVQNGTRREMPDTSLLVPFGIPSTFSYVSESTIAPVTIGPPLLAPSLVTDGAGGLKLAANAGYAVPPAFLDPAVTSTATRLTAASFALVGSSTTAPSRMTTGGRFYLLTTLGWLDVNGTTLGSAEFVAGTDELRRALANRTTTSTFFVREQDSAQVYLVGSNGLTAMNDAAIAWYSSTYGVSSTPWVVPANGLDGLVRALDAPVEIGPGTAPNPGR
;
A
#
# COMPACT_ATOMS: atom_id res chain seq x y z
N MET A 1 -49.61 -38.02 13.51
CA MET A 1 -48.16 -37.97 13.21
C MET A 1 -47.75 -36.50 13.23
N ILE A 2 -46.73 -36.18 14.02
CA ILE A 2 -46.51 -34.88 14.68
C ILE A 2 -46.17 -33.74 13.70
N VAL A 3 -46.85 -32.61 13.86
CA VAL A 3 -46.59 -31.31 13.20
C VAL A 3 -45.49 -30.58 13.99
N ALA A 4 -44.37 -30.26 13.34
CA ALA A 4 -43.26 -29.54 13.96
C ALA A 4 -43.43 -28.01 13.78
N LEU A 5 -43.45 -27.30 14.90
CA LEU A 5 -43.64 -25.86 15.03
C LEU A 5 -42.29 -25.13 14.80
N ALA A 6 -42.21 -24.27 13.78
CA ALA A 6 -41.04 -23.43 13.53
C ALA A 6 -41.14 -22.15 14.38
N VAL A 7 -40.22 -21.98 15.35
CA VAL A 7 -40.08 -20.77 16.16
C VAL A 7 -39.27 -19.74 15.36
N VAL A 8 -39.94 -18.67 14.93
CA VAL A 8 -39.30 -17.48 14.33
C VAL A 8 -38.80 -16.60 15.47
N VAL A 9 -37.48 -16.51 15.65
CA VAL A 9 -36.84 -15.56 16.58
C VAL A 9 -36.68 -14.22 15.84
N THR A 10 -37.52 -13.26 16.18
CA THR A 10 -37.37 -11.87 15.75
C THR A 10 -36.26 -11.19 16.57
N VAL A 11 -35.13 -10.91 15.92
CA VAL A 11 -34.06 -10.09 16.51
C VAL A 11 -34.49 -8.62 16.43
N LEU A 12 -34.84 -8.01 17.56
CA LEU A 12 -35.01 -6.56 17.66
C LEU A 12 -33.65 -5.87 17.50
N PRO A 13 -33.53 -4.81 16.68
CA PRO A 13 -32.32 -4.00 16.65
C PRO A 13 -32.15 -3.28 18.00
N ALA A 14 -31.03 -3.52 18.65
CA ALA A 14 -30.65 -2.81 19.87
C ALA A 14 -30.53 -1.30 19.58
N LEU A 15 -31.23 -0.48 20.37
CA LEU A 15 -31.10 0.96 20.35
C LEU A 15 -29.63 1.34 20.62
N PRO A 16 -29.02 2.28 19.86
CA PRO A 16 -27.69 2.77 20.17
C PRO A 16 -27.71 3.40 21.57
N GLY A 17 -26.85 2.88 22.45
CA GLY A 17 -26.69 3.35 23.82
C GLY A 17 -26.35 4.84 23.88
N ALA A 18 -26.86 5.49 24.91
CA ALA A 18 -26.64 6.89 25.22
C ALA A 18 -25.13 7.23 25.20
N THR A 19 -24.76 8.21 24.38
CA THR A 19 -23.42 8.80 24.36
C THR A 19 -23.14 9.49 25.69
N THR A 20 -22.20 8.97 26.47
CA THR A 20 -21.60 9.73 27.58
C THR A 20 -20.76 10.88 27.02
N PRO A 21 -20.82 12.08 27.62
CA PRO A 21 -20.17 13.27 27.06
C PRO A 21 -18.64 13.15 27.03
N ALA A 22 -18.03 13.83 26.06
CA ALA A 22 -16.58 14.00 25.92
C ALA A 22 -15.94 14.52 27.23
N ALA A 23 -14.65 14.23 27.44
CA ALA A 23 -13.89 14.80 28.54
C ALA A 23 -13.97 16.33 28.48
N ALA A 24 -14.60 16.91 29.49
CA ALA A 24 -14.79 18.35 29.58
C ALA A 24 -13.44 19.07 29.59
N ALA A 25 -13.32 20.14 28.83
CA ALA A 25 -12.13 20.96 28.80
C ALA A 25 -11.78 21.47 30.23
N ASN A 26 -10.55 21.23 30.67
CA ASN A 26 -10.08 21.66 31.99
C ASN A 26 -9.48 23.06 31.92
N ALA A 27 -9.97 23.97 32.75
CA ALA A 27 -9.48 25.34 32.82
C ALA A 27 -7.98 25.49 33.07
N ALA A 28 -7.37 24.52 33.77
CA ALA A 28 -5.94 24.50 34.03
C ALA A 28 -5.08 24.39 32.76
N ASP A 29 -5.63 23.84 31.67
CA ASP A 29 -4.91 23.61 30.42
C ASP A 29 -5.02 24.81 29.44
N PHE A 30 -5.79 25.84 29.80
CA PHE A 30 -5.94 27.03 28.97
C PHE A 30 -4.72 27.96 29.12
N ASP A 31 -3.92 28.04 28.07
CA ASP A 31 -2.85 29.03 27.96
C ASP A 31 -3.31 30.26 27.14
N PRO A 32 -3.46 31.44 27.75
CA PRO A 32 -3.88 32.64 27.03
C PRO A 32 -2.87 33.13 26.00
N GLY A 33 -1.58 32.78 26.14
CA GLY A 33 -0.51 33.15 25.23
C GLY A 33 -0.31 32.13 24.11
N TYR A 34 -0.96 30.97 24.18
CA TYR A 34 -0.81 29.85 23.25
C TYR A 34 -2.10 29.04 23.11
N ILE A 35 -3.17 29.71 22.67
CA ILE A 35 -4.53 29.14 22.60
C ILE A 35 -4.56 27.93 21.65
N VAL A 36 -3.90 28.02 20.51
CA VAL A 36 -3.81 26.95 19.52
C VAL A 36 -2.48 27.09 18.78
N SER A 37 -1.83 25.96 18.51
CA SER A 37 -0.56 25.94 17.77
C SER A 37 -0.72 26.37 16.31
N ASP A 38 0.34 26.93 15.71
CA ASP A 38 0.32 27.33 14.29
C ASP A 38 0.15 26.10 13.39
N GLU A 39 0.72 24.98 13.79
CA GLU A 39 0.63 23.68 13.12
C GLU A 39 -0.80 23.16 13.06
N ASN A 40 -1.58 23.35 14.12
CA ASN A 40 -2.98 22.94 14.14
C ASN A 40 -3.89 23.92 13.40
N PHE A 41 -3.64 25.23 13.52
CA PHE A 41 -4.51 26.25 12.96
C PHE A 41 -4.27 26.48 11.46
N TYR A 42 -3.01 26.50 11.01
CA TYR A 42 -2.62 26.70 9.60
C TYR A 42 -2.34 25.38 8.88
N ASN A 43 -3.22 24.40 9.07
CA ASN A 43 -3.19 23.10 8.39
C ASN A 43 -4.36 22.99 7.42
N GLY A 44 -4.20 23.50 6.20
CA GLY A 44 -5.24 23.44 5.16
C GLY A 44 -5.65 22.04 4.72
N GLY A 45 -4.91 21.00 5.13
CA GLY A 45 -5.22 19.59 4.88
C GLY A 45 -5.76 18.86 6.10
N ALA A 46 -6.29 19.57 7.11
CA ALA A 46 -6.72 18.97 8.37
C ALA A 46 -7.92 18.03 8.22
N LEU A 47 -8.90 18.40 7.38
CA LEU A 47 -10.05 17.58 7.00
C LEU A 47 -10.43 17.87 5.54
N ASP A 48 -10.77 16.85 4.76
CA ASP A 48 -11.41 17.06 3.45
C ASP A 48 -12.94 17.14 3.57
N ALA A 49 -13.62 17.29 2.43
CA ALA A 49 -15.07 17.46 2.38
C ALA A 49 -15.83 16.30 3.03
N GLY A 50 -15.37 15.05 2.85
CA GLY A 50 -16.00 13.87 3.44
C GLY A 50 -15.85 13.86 4.96
N ALA A 51 -14.63 14.12 5.45
CA ALA A 51 -14.36 14.19 6.88
C ALA A 51 -15.09 15.36 7.57
N VAL A 52 -15.22 16.51 6.89
CA VAL A 52 -16.05 17.64 7.38
C VAL A 52 -17.53 17.24 7.45
N GLN A 53 -18.06 16.58 6.43
CA GLN A 53 -19.45 16.13 6.41
C GLN A 53 -19.75 15.16 7.57
N LEU A 54 -18.87 14.17 7.76
CA LEU A 54 -18.98 13.21 8.86
C LEU A 54 -18.88 13.89 10.23
N PHE A 55 -17.98 14.87 10.37
CA PHE A 55 -17.87 15.64 11.59
C PHE A 55 -19.16 16.42 11.91
N ILE A 56 -19.73 17.14 10.93
CA ILE A 56 -20.99 17.87 11.12
C ILE A 56 -22.11 16.90 11.51
N ALA A 57 -22.21 15.74 10.83
CA ALA A 57 -23.19 14.70 11.18
C ALA A 57 -23.00 14.17 12.61
N SER A 58 -21.75 14.08 13.11
CA SER A 58 -21.47 13.64 14.48
C SER A 58 -21.92 14.65 15.55
N LYS A 59 -22.04 15.93 15.20
CA LYS A 59 -22.45 17.02 16.11
C LYS A 59 -23.91 17.44 15.91
N ASN A 60 -24.56 16.95 14.86
CA ASN A 60 -25.91 17.31 14.48
C ASN A 60 -26.72 16.04 14.16
N PRO A 61 -27.74 15.69 14.97
CA PRO A 61 -28.51 14.46 14.77
C PRO A 61 -29.41 14.48 13.52
N GLY A 62 -29.38 15.55 12.74
CA GLY A 62 -30.11 15.71 11.48
C GLY A 62 -30.98 16.96 11.46
N CYS A 63 -31.09 17.59 10.29
CA CYS A 63 -31.95 18.76 10.12
C CYS A 63 -33.43 18.41 10.38
N TYR A 64 -34.23 19.37 10.85
CA TYR A 64 -35.68 19.16 10.90
C TYR A 64 -36.26 18.99 9.50
N ALA A 65 -37.30 18.15 9.38
CA ALA A 65 -37.95 17.90 8.10
C ALA A 65 -38.42 19.22 7.45
N GLY A 66 -38.07 19.43 6.18
CA GLY A 66 -38.42 20.65 5.43
C GLY A 66 -37.58 21.89 5.76
N THR A 67 -36.56 21.76 6.62
CA THR A 67 -35.69 22.89 7.01
C THR A 67 -34.28 22.76 6.44
N THR A 68 -33.55 23.87 6.42
CA THR A 68 -32.13 23.90 6.07
C THR A 68 -31.29 24.00 7.32
N CYS A 69 -30.26 23.16 7.42
CA CYS A 69 -29.21 23.25 8.42
C CYS A 69 -27.85 23.02 7.77
N LEU A 70 -26.73 23.16 8.50
CA LEU A 70 -25.40 23.05 7.89
C LEU A 70 -25.18 21.70 7.17
N LEU A 71 -25.81 20.63 7.67
CA LEU A 71 -25.66 19.27 7.14
C LEU A 71 -26.21 19.10 5.71
N ASN A 72 -27.32 19.77 5.36
CA ASN A 72 -27.96 19.68 4.03
C ASN A 72 -27.82 20.97 3.21
N TYR A 73 -27.07 21.95 3.68
CA TYR A 73 -26.89 23.23 3.00
C TYR A 73 -26.07 23.07 1.72
N THR A 74 -26.55 23.67 0.64
CA THR A 74 -25.86 23.77 -0.65
C THR A 74 -25.98 25.17 -1.22
N GLN A 75 -24.97 25.62 -1.95
CA GLN A 75 -25.03 26.87 -2.73
C GLN A 75 -24.20 26.79 -4.00
N ASN A 76 -24.48 27.65 -4.98
CA ASN A 76 -23.51 27.92 -6.05
C ASN A 76 -22.36 28.76 -5.47
N THR A 77 -21.12 28.41 -5.79
CA THR A 77 -19.94 29.17 -5.37
C THR A 77 -19.31 29.93 -6.53
N PRO A 78 -18.80 31.15 -6.28
CA PRO A 78 -18.12 31.94 -7.30
C PRO A 78 -16.71 31.40 -7.57
N SER A 79 -16.13 31.78 -8.71
CA SER A 79 -14.69 31.63 -8.93
C SER A 79 -13.93 32.76 -8.24
N MET A 80 -12.88 32.42 -7.49
CA MET A 80 -11.97 33.36 -6.83
C MET A 80 -10.58 33.27 -7.45
N ALA A 81 -10.00 34.41 -7.83
CA ALA A 81 -8.62 34.46 -8.28
C ALA A 81 -7.63 34.19 -7.13
N ALA A 82 -6.44 33.69 -7.47
CA ALA A 82 -5.37 33.53 -6.49
C ALA A 82 -4.94 34.88 -5.91
N THR A 83 -4.62 34.89 -4.62
CA THR A 83 -4.06 36.04 -3.91
C THR A 83 -2.82 35.60 -3.13
N SER A 84 -2.15 36.54 -2.46
CA SER A 84 -1.06 36.21 -1.52
C SER A 84 -1.52 35.40 -0.29
N TYR A 85 -2.83 35.21 -0.09
CA TYR A 85 -3.41 34.61 1.11
C TYR A 85 -4.19 33.33 0.85
N CYS A 86 -4.72 33.16 -0.35
CA CYS A 86 -5.51 32.00 -0.75
C CYS A 86 -5.24 31.67 -2.22
N GLN A 87 -5.14 30.38 -2.53
CA GLN A 87 -5.04 29.86 -3.90
C GLN A 87 -6.32 30.15 -4.69
N ALA A 88 -6.22 30.09 -6.03
CA ALA A 88 -7.38 30.23 -6.89
C ALA A 88 -8.41 29.12 -6.60
N MET A 89 -9.69 29.49 -6.60
CA MET A 89 -10.79 28.56 -6.38
C MET A 89 -11.75 28.64 -7.57
N PRO A 90 -11.95 27.56 -8.33
CA PRO A 90 -13.00 27.54 -9.35
C PRO A 90 -14.39 27.47 -8.69
N GLY A 91 -15.38 28.13 -9.28
CA GLY A 91 -16.77 28.04 -8.84
C GLY A 91 -17.37 26.64 -9.07
N ILE A 92 -18.26 26.22 -8.18
CA ILE A 92 -18.95 24.92 -8.24
C ILE A 92 -20.46 25.17 -8.08
N ALA A 93 -21.26 24.55 -8.94
CA ALA A 93 -22.71 24.57 -8.80
C ALA A 93 -23.18 23.58 -7.73
N ASN A 94 -24.17 23.97 -6.93
CA ASN A 94 -24.76 23.15 -5.85
C ASN A 94 -23.70 22.55 -4.89
N GLU A 95 -22.68 23.33 -4.54
CA GLU A 95 -21.60 22.91 -3.64
C GLU A 95 -22.13 22.78 -2.20
N SER A 96 -21.84 21.65 -1.54
CA SER A 96 -22.24 21.42 -0.15
C SER A 96 -21.44 22.28 0.83
N ALA A 97 -22.02 22.56 2.00
CA ALA A 97 -21.31 23.29 3.06
C ALA A 97 -19.97 22.63 3.45
N ALA A 98 -19.94 21.30 3.52
CA ALA A 98 -18.74 20.54 3.84
C ALA A 98 -17.65 20.71 2.77
N SER A 99 -18.02 20.69 1.49
CA SER A 99 -17.09 20.99 0.39
C SER A 99 -16.56 22.42 0.48
N ILE A 100 -17.42 23.40 0.73
CA ILE A 100 -17.01 24.80 0.87
C ILE A 100 -15.98 24.97 1.99
N ILE A 101 -16.25 24.44 3.19
CA ILE A 101 -15.33 24.49 4.33
C ILE A 101 -13.99 23.84 3.95
N ALA A 102 -14.03 22.66 3.34
CA ALA A 102 -12.84 21.92 2.94
C ALA A 102 -12.00 22.67 1.91
N ARG A 103 -12.61 23.13 0.81
CA ARG A 103 -11.90 23.82 -0.27
C ARG A 103 -11.37 25.18 0.17
N VAL A 104 -12.13 25.94 0.96
CA VAL A 104 -11.64 27.22 1.50
C VAL A 104 -10.45 26.99 2.45
N GLY A 105 -10.55 26.01 3.35
CA GLY A 105 -9.46 25.68 4.25
C GLY A 105 -8.19 25.27 3.50
N ALA A 106 -8.33 24.44 2.45
CA ALA A 106 -7.20 24.04 1.61
C ALA A 106 -6.62 25.22 0.83
N ALA A 107 -7.46 26.03 0.17
CA ALA A 107 -7.03 27.16 -0.64
C ALA A 107 -6.31 28.23 0.20
N CYS A 108 -6.81 28.51 1.40
CA CYS A 108 -6.22 29.52 2.29
C CYS A 108 -5.23 28.91 3.31
N ASN A 109 -4.91 27.62 3.25
CA ASN A 109 -4.10 26.95 4.29
C ASN A 109 -4.58 27.22 5.74
N ILE A 110 -5.88 27.12 5.96
CA ILE A 110 -6.53 27.22 7.27
C ILE A 110 -7.20 25.89 7.59
N SER A 111 -7.04 25.43 8.83
CA SER A 111 -7.63 24.20 9.30
C SER A 111 -9.14 24.22 9.24
N GLN A 112 -9.72 23.21 8.59
CA GLN A 112 -11.17 22.99 8.58
C GLN A 112 -11.72 22.82 9.99
N LYS A 113 -10.92 22.26 10.92
CA LYS A 113 -11.27 22.21 12.35
C LYS A 113 -11.43 23.62 12.94
N ALA A 114 -10.52 24.55 12.59
CA ALA A 114 -10.62 25.95 13.01
C ALA A 114 -11.90 26.61 12.45
N LEU A 115 -12.18 26.41 11.16
CA LEU A 115 -13.38 26.95 10.52
C LEU A 115 -14.66 26.42 11.15
N LEU A 116 -14.73 25.12 11.45
CA LEU A 116 -15.86 24.50 12.14
C LEU A 116 -16.06 25.08 13.54
N VAL A 117 -14.98 25.28 14.31
CA VAL A 117 -15.05 25.91 15.64
C VAL A 117 -15.53 27.35 15.53
N ILE A 118 -15.05 28.12 14.54
CA ILE A 118 -15.49 29.50 14.31
C ILE A 118 -16.99 29.52 13.95
N LEU A 119 -17.45 28.71 13.00
CA LEU A 119 -18.87 28.61 12.62
C LEU A 119 -19.77 28.31 13.82
N GLN A 120 -19.31 27.45 14.72
CA GLN A 120 -20.04 27.14 15.93
C GLN A 120 -20.03 28.28 16.95
N LYS A 121 -18.87 28.85 17.20
CA LYS A 121 -18.70 29.95 18.15
C LYS A 121 -19.54 31.16 17.75
N GLU A 122 -19.56 31.49 16.46
CA GLU A 122 -20.14 32.74 15.95
C GLU A 122 -21.64 32.60 15.64
N GLN A 123 -22.09 31.45 15.11
CA GLN A 123 -23.49 31.28 14.69
C GLN A 123 -24.14 29.96 15.14
N SER A 124 -23.43 29.13 15.92
CA SER A 124 -23.89 27.79 16.35
C SER A 124 -24.26 26.84 15.19
N LEU A 125 -23.77 27.13 13.99
CA LEU A 125 -24.23 26.46 12.76
C LEU A 125 -23.95 24.96 12.74
N VAL A 126 -22.89 24.49 13.39
CA VAL A 126 -22.48 23.08 13.33
C VAL A 126 -23.50 22.18 14.04
N THR A 127 -24.02 22.63 15.20
CA THR A 127 -24.97 21.83 16.00
C THR A 127 -26.45 22.13 15.73
N LEU A 128 -26.75 23.24 15.04
CA LEU A 128 -28.14 23.65 14.78
C LEU A 128 -28.86 22.71 13.81
N ARG A 129 -30.06 22.27 14.18
CA ARG A 129 -30.93 21.44 13.33
C ARG A 129 -31.77 22.23 12.32
N GLU A 130 -31.75 23.56 12.44
CA GLU A 130 -32.39 24.51 11.54
C GLU A 130 -31.64 25.85 11.65
N ALA A 131 -31.34 26.47 10.52
CA ALA A 131 -30.65 27.75 10.45
C ALA A 131 -31.32 28.67 9.43
N SER A 132 -31.54 29.92 9.82
CA SER A 132 -32.08 30.94 8.93
C SER A 132 -31.05 31.41 7.90
N ALA A 133 -31.52 31.95 6.77
CA ALA A 133 -30.64 32.55 5.76
C ALA A 133 -29.71 33.62 6.34
N SER A 134 -30.16 34.38 7.34
CA SER A 134 -29.35 35.38 8.04
C SER A 134 -28.13 34.76 8.73
N ARG A 135 -28.26 33.59 9.37
CA ARG A 135 -27.13 32.89 10.00
C ARG A 135 -26.08 32.48 8.96
N PHE A 136 -26.49 32.03 7.78
CA PHE A 136 -25.56 31.73 6.69
C PHE A 136 -24.91 33.00 6.12
N ASN A 137 -25.65 34.11 6.02
CA ASN A 137 -25.12 35.38 5.54
C ASN A 137 -24.06 35.97 6.48
N LYS A 138 -24.12 35.65 7.78
CA LYS A 138 -23.19 36.11 8.82
C LYS A 138 -22.41 34.96 9.47
N ALA A 139 -22.18 33.86 8.74
CA ALA A 139 -21.73 32.57 9.28
C ALA A 139 -20.51 32.64 10.22
N THR A 140 -19.60 33.57 9.97
CA THR A 140 -18.39 33.76 10.79
C THR A 140 -18.37 35.11 11.51
N GLY A 141 -19.32 36.00 11.24
CA GLY A 141 -19.31 37.38 11.74
C GLY A 141 -18.33 38.32 11.03
N PHE A 142 -17.63 37.86 9.98
CA PHE A 142 -16.67 38.70 9.25
C PHE A 142 -17.38 39.88 8.57
N ALA A 143 -16.89 41.10 8.81
CA ALA A 143 -17.44 42.37 8.29
C ALA A 143 -18.94 42.59 8.58
N CYS A 144 -19.40 42.13 9.75
CA CYS A 144 -20.77 42.22 10.21
C CYS A 144 -20.85 42.93 11.56
N PRO A 145 -20.94 44.28 11.62
CA PRO A 145 -21.07 45.00 12.88
C PRO A 145 -22.39 44.68 13.59
N ASP A 146 -22.41 44.62 14.92
CA ASP A 146 -23.63 44.35 15.68
C ASP A 146 -24.69 45.45 15.53
N THR A 147 -24.27 46.68 15.21
CA THR A 147 -25.12 47.87 15.08
C THR A 147 -25.45 48.24 13.62
N ALA A 148 -25.05 47.43 12.64
CA ALA A 148 -25.26 47.71 11.22
C ALA A 148 -25.50 46.43 10.39
N PRO A 149 -26.08 46.54 9.17
CA PRO A 149 -26.08 45.44 8.22
C PRO A 149 -24.66 44.98 7.90
N CYS A 150 -24.48 43.70 7.58
CA CYS A 150 -23.20 43.25 7.04
C CYS A 150 -22.96 43.93 5.71
N ASP A 151 -21.69 44.20 5.42
CA ASP A 151 -21.30 44.65 4.10
C ASP A 151 -21.73 43.58 3.06
N PRO A 152 -22.56 43.95 2.06
CA PRO A 152 -23.07 43.02 1.06
C PRO A 152 -22.00 42.25 0.30
N ALA A 153 -20.78 42.81 0.16
CA ALA A 153 -19.67 42.15 -0.52
C ALA A 153 -19.15 40.89 0.22
N TYR A 154 -19.44 40.77 1.52
CA TYR A 154 -19.01 39.65 2.36
C TYR A 154 -20.18 38.79 2.85
N ALA A 155 -21.40 39.11 2.45
CA ALA A 155 -22.60 38.37 2.84
C ALA A 155 -22.69 37.03 2.06
N GLY A 156 -23.06 35.96 2.77
CA GLY A 156 -23.27 34.63 2.21
C GLY A 156 -22.24 33.62 2.72
N PHE A 157 -22.64 32.35 2.83
CA PHE A 157 -21.86 31.35 3.55
C PHE A 157 -20.46 31.14 2.96
N PHE A 158 -20.33 31.03 1.63
CA PHE A 158 -19.01 30.97 0.98
C PHE A 158 -18.13 32.18 1.30
N TYR A 159 -18.64 33.41 1.14
CA TYR A 159 -17.85 34.62 1.35
C TYR A 159 -17.45 34.80 2.81
N GLN A 160 -18.31 34.42 3.75
CA GLN A 160 -18.00 34.44 5.17
C GLN A 160 -16.82 33.52 5.50
N ILE A 161 -16.85 32.26 5.04
CA ILE A 161 -15.76 31.31 5.29
C ILE A 161 -14.48 31.75 4.57
N TYR A 162 -14.57 32.11 3.29
CA TYR A 162 -13.42 32.55 2.49
C TYR A 162 -12.72 33.76 3.10
N ASN A 163 -13.48 34.79 3.46
CA ASN A 163 -12.88 36.02 3.98
C ASN A 163 -12.41 35.88 5.42
N ALA A 164 -13.08 35.08 6.27
CA ALA A 164 -12.54 34.74 7.58
C ALA A 164 -11.19 34.01 7.46
N ALA A 165 -11.11 32.97 6.61
CA ALA A 165 -9.87 32.23 6.37
C ALA A 165 -8.75 33.13 5.83
N ARG A 166 -9.08 33.96 4.82
CA ARG A 166 -8.17 34.96 4.26
C ARG A 166 -7.68 35.96 5.32
N GLN A 167 -8.56 36.41 6.21
CA GLN A 167 -8.22 37.37 7.24
C GLN A 167 -7.18 36.81 8.23
N PHE A 168 -7.27 35.53 8.61
CA PHE A 168 -6.27 34.90 9.48
C PHE A 168 -4.88 34.83 8.84
N ASN A 169 -4.78 34.74 7.51
CA ASN A 169 -3.51 34.89 6.81
C ASN A 169 -3.02 36.33 6.77
N ILE A 170 -3.92 37.31 6.66
CA ILE A 170 -3.55 38.72 6.73
C ILE A 170 -2.96 39.04 8.11
N TYR A 171 -3.56 38.55 9.19
CA TYR A 171 -3.00 38.70 10.55
C TYR A 171 -1.60 38.10 10.66
N LYS A 172 -1.37 36.93 10.04
CA LYS A 172 -0.07 36.24 10.05
C LYS A 172 1.00 36.92 9.19
N ILE A 173 0.64 37.38 8.00
CA ILE A 173 1.59 37.89 6.99
C ILE A 173 1.85 39.38 7.18
N ARG A 174 0.89 40.13 7.75
CA ARG A 174 1.01 41.57 8.03
C ARG A 174 0.74 41.89 9.50
N PRO A 175 1.43 41.24 10.45
CA PRO A 175 1.15 41.39 11.88
C PRO A 175 1.28 42.84 12.36
N GLN A 176 2.17 43.64 11.75
CA GLN A 176 2.41 45.03 12.08
C GLN A 176 1.20 45.96 11.85
N ASN A 177 0.20 45.50 11.08
CA ASN A 177 -1.02 46.27 10.83
C ASN A 177 -2.10 46.06 11.91
N PHE A 178 -1.82 45.24 12.94
CA PHE A 178 -2.80 44.85 13.93
C PHE A 178 -2.29 45.01 15.36
N ASN A 179 -3.24 45.13 16.29
CA ASN A 179 -2.99 45.44 17.69
C ASN A 179 -2.34 44.29 18.46
N HIS A 180 -2.62 43.04 18.07
CA HIS A 180 -2.08 41.85 18.72
C HIS A 180 -1.10 41.12 17.82
N GLN A 181 0.13 40.92 18.27
CA GLN A 181 1.19 40.31 17.46
C GLN A 181 1.91 39.21 18.24
N ALA A 182 2.41 38.21 17.52
CA ALA A 182 3.15 37.09 18.10
C ALA A 182 4.58 37.50 18.48
N GLY A 183 5.19 36.75 19.40
CA GLY A 183 6.58 36.93 19.86
C GLY A 183 6.78 38.08 20.84
N GLN A 184 5.72 38.72 21.32
CA GLN A 184 5.80 39.87 22.22
C GLN A 184 4.69 39.95 23.26
N TRP A 185 4.89 40.81 24.26
CA TRP A 185 3.88 41.14 25.26
C TRP A 185 2.83 42.07 24.66
N ASN A 186 1.57 41.69 24.77
CA ASN A 186 0.43 42.47 24.29
C ASN A 186 -0.49 42.79 25.48
N ALA A 187 -0.95 44.04 25.57
CA ALA A 187 -1.95 44.44 26.56
C ALA A 187 -3.36 44.13 26.02
N ILE A 188 -4.01 43.10 26.58
CA ILE A 188 -5.29 42.59 26.09
C ILE A 188 -6.39 42.92 27.09
N LEU A 189 -7.51 43.47 26.61
CA LEU A 189 -8.68 43.79 27.44
C LEU A 189 -9.34 42.52 27.98
N TRP A 190 -9.93 42.59 29.17
CA TRP A 190 -10.76 41.51 29.68
C TRP A 190 -12.15 41.48 29.05
N HIS A 191 -12.69 42.66 28.71
CA HIS A 191 -14.07 42.86 28.27
C HIS A 191 -14.18 44.13 27.39
N PRO A 192 -15.20 44.26 26.52
CA PRO A 192 -15.49 45.51 25.79
C PRO A 192 -15.64 46.74 26.69
N ASN A 193 -16.13 46.55 27.91
CA ASN A 193 -16.15 47.59 28.93
C ASN A 193 -14.72 47.85 29.43
N ALA A 194 -14.14 48.98 29.03
CA ALA A 194 -12.78 49.35 29.41
C ALA A 194 -12.56 49.47 30.92
N ALA A 195 -13.62 49.68 31.72
CA ALA A 195 -13.54 49.70 33.18
C ALA A 195 -13.13 48.35 33.79
N CYS A 196 -13.31 47.24 33.07
CA CYS A 196 -12.84 45.92 33.48
C CYS A 196 -11.31 45.79 33.43
N GLY A 197 -10.61 46.72 32.77
CA GLY A 197 -9.17 46.73 32.68
C GLY A 197 -8.60 45.81 31.60
N ARG A 198 -7.29 45.58 31.68
CA ARG A 198 -6.50 44.79 30.72
C ARG A 198 -5.41 44.01 31.43
N VAL A 199 -4.82 43.04 30.74
CA VAL A 199 -3.70 42.25 31.24
C VAL A 199 -2.66 42.04 30.14
N ASN A 200 -1.38 42.06 30.53
CA ASN A 200 -0.29 41.75 29.61
C ASN A 200 -0.19 40.24 29.40
N THR A 201 -0.25 39.82 28.13
CA THR A 201 -0.12 38.41 27.72
C THR A 201 0.99 38.31 26.69
N TYR A 202 1.95 37.42 26.92
CA TYR A 202 2.96 37.09 25.93
C TYR A 202 2.36 36.14 24.90
N ILE A 203 2.11 36.62 23.68
CA ILE A 203 1.50 35.82 22.62
C ILE A 203 2.62 35.09 21.89
N ARG A 204 2.62 33.76 21.91
CA ARG A 204 3.74 32.95 21.41
C ARG A 204 3.76 32.76 19.89
N ASN A 205 2.59 32.73 19.25
CA ASN A 205 2.47 32.32 17.84
C ASN A 205 1.40 33.10 17.06
N ALA A 206 1.43 32.98 15.73
CA ALA A 206 0.59 33.77 14.83
C ALA A 206 -0.90 33.42 14.94
N ALA A 207 -1.25 32.15 15.16
CA ALA A 207 -2.63 31.72 15.29
C ALA A 207 -3.30 32.34 16.52
N THR A 208 -2.62 32.32 17.67
CA THR A 208 -3.11 32.97 18.90
C THR A 208 -3.24 34.48 18.71
N ALA A 209 -2.26 35.14 18.06
CA ALA A 209 -2.36 36.56 17.73
C ALA A 209 -3.58 36.84 16.83
N GLY A 210 -3.80 36.00 15.81
CA GLY A 210 -4.96 36.09 14.93
C GLY A 210 -6.29 35.96 15.67
N LEU A 211 -6.40 35.04 16.63
CA LEU A 211 -7.61 34.86 17.45
C LEU A 211 -7.92 36.09 18.31
N TYR A 212 -6.90 36.73 18.87
CA TYR A 212 -7.08 38.01 19.57
C TYR A 212 -7.42 39.16 18.61
N ASN A 213 -6.84 39.21 17.42
CA ASN A 213 -7.23 40.21 16.42
C ASN A 213 -8.68 40.00 15.91
N TYR A 214 -9.16 38.76 15.92
CA TYR A 214 -10.54 38.42 15.54
C TYR A 214 -11.54 38.69 16.68
N THR A 215 -11.16 38.33 17.91
CA THR A 215 -11.94 38.56 19.14
C THR A 215 -11.03 39.11 20.25
N PRO A 216 -10.97 40.44 20.45
CA PRO A 216 -9.89 41.12 21.19
C PRO A 216 -10.06 41.13 22.71
N TYR A 217 -10.51 40.01 23.27
CA TYR A 217 -10.69 39.87 24.72
C TYR A 217 -10.08 38.58 25.25
N ARG A 218 -9.32 38.70 26.33
CA ARG A 218 -8.82 37.56 27.09
C ARG A 218 -9.90 37.14 28.10
N PRO A 219 -10.24 35.85 28.22
CA PRO A 219 -11.14 35.40 29.28
C PRO A 219 -10.49 35.61 30.65
N ASN A 220 -11.25 36.17 31.59
CA ASN A 220 -10.83 36.31 32.99
C ASN A 220 -11.00 35.00 33.77
N ASP A 221 -10.50 34.99 35.01
CA ASP A 221 -10.52 33.79 35.85
C ASP A 221 -11.95 33.29 36.11
N SER A 222 -12.93 34.21 36.21
CA SER A 222 -14.35 33.86 36.35
C SER A 222 -14.91 33.13 35.11
N ALA A 223 -14.52 33.57 33.90
CA ALA A 223 -14.87 32.92 32.65
C ALA A 223 -14.23 31.52 32.54
N LEU A 224 -12.99 31.36 33.00
CA LEU A 224 -12.25 30.09 32.97
C LEU A 224 -12.76 29.11 34.03
N ALA A 225 -13.08 29.58 35.24
CA ALA A 225 -13.71 28.76 36.29
C ALA A 225 -15.08 28.20 35.86
N ASN A 226 -15.76 28.87 34.93
CA ASN A 226 -17.07 28.49 34.40
C ASN A 226 -16.98 28.10 32.92
N MET A 227 -16.17 27.11 32.54
CA MET A 227 -15.93 26.73 31.13
C MET A 227 -17.20 26.54 30.27
N TYR A 228 -18.28 26.04 30.86
CA TYR A 228 -19.55 25.79 30.17
C TYR A 228 -20.66 26.76 30.54
N GLY A 229 -20.38 27.72 31.43
CA GLY A 229 -21.34 28.68 31.95
C GLY A 229 -20.95 30.14 31.71
N THR A 230 -21.65 31.00 32.43
CA THR A 230 -21.48 32.45 32.45
C THR A 230 -20.57 32.83 33.62
N GLY A 231 -19.63 33.75 33.39
CA GLY A 231 -18.81 34.36 34.44
C GLY A 231 -19.43 35.67 34.96
N ASP A 232 -18.58 36.51 35.55
CA ASP A 232 -18.95 37.83 36.05
C ASP A 232 -19.18 38.89 34.93
N GLY A 233 -19.46 40.14 35.33
CA GLY A 233 -19.70 41.25 34.40
C GLY A 233 -18.48 41.70 33.58
N CYS A 234 -17.29 41.14 33.84
CA CYS A 234 -16.06 41.37 33.09
C CYS A 234 -15.58 40.11 32.35
N ALA A 235 -16.38 39.03 32.36
CA ALA A 235 -16.08 37.80 31.66
C ALA A 235 -16.29 37.95 30.15
N SER A 236 -15.32 37.49 29.37
CA SER A 236 -15.43 37.37 27.92
C SER A 236 -15.21 35.93 27.47
N TYR A 237 -15.95 35.51 26.45
CA TYR A 237 -16.09 34.09 26.12
C TYR A 237 -15.49 33.69 24.78
N GLY A 238 -15.13 34.63 23.91
CA GLY A 238 -14.76 34.32 22.52
C GLY A 238 -13.60 33.33 22.41
N ASN A 239 -12.44 33.71 22.92
CA ASN A 239 -11.23 32.88 22.88
C ASN A 239 -11.33 31.63 23.78
N ARG A 240 -12.03 31.74 24.93
CA ARG A 240 -12.37 30.58 25.77
C ARG A 240 -13.18 29.55 25.00
N ASN A 241 -14.26 29.98 24.34
CA ASN A 241 -15.16 29.10 23.61
C ASN A 241 -14.46 28.49 22.40
N PHE A 242 -13.59 29.22 21.70
CA PHE A 242 -12.77 28.64 20.64
C PHE A 242 -11.93 27.47 21.18
N TRP A 243 -11.16 27.73 22.25
CA TRP A 243 -10.28 26.72 22.86
C TRP A 243 -11.07 25.50 23.37
N ARG A 244 -12.16 25.75 24.11
CA ARG A 244 -13.02 24.71 24.67
C ARG A 244 -13.66 23.86 23.57
N LEU A 245 -14.27 24.49 22.56
CA LEU A 245 -14.90 23.76 21.45
C LEU A 245 -13.87 22.94 20.68
N TRP A 246 -12.68 23.49 20.41
CA TRP A 246 -11.62 22.71 19.79
C TRP A 246 -11.24 21.50 20.64
N THR A 247 -11.02 21.72 21.94
CA THR A 247 -10.62 20.67 22.89
C THR A 247 -11.66 19.56 22.95
N ASP A 248 -12.92 19.91 23.11
CA ASP A 248 -14.05 18.98 23.16
C ASP A 248 -14.25 18.19 21.86
N TRP A 249 -13.85 18.76 20.72
CA TRP A 249 -14.15 18.19 19.41
C TRP A 249 -12.99 17.43 18.78
N PHE A 250 -11.76 17.88 19.02
CA PHE A 250 -10.58 17.45 18.29
C PHE A 250 -9.40 17.09 19.19
N GLY A 251 -9.52 17.26 20.51
CA GLY A 251 -8.45 17.05 21.48
C GLY A 251 -7.53 18.26 21.63
N PRO A 252 -6.28 18.08 22.10
CA PRO A 252 -5.38 19.18 22.44
C PRO A 252 -5.24 20.23 21.32
N THR A 253 -5.26 21.51 21.69
CA THR A 253 -5.07 22.63 20.77
C THR A 253 -3.60 22.86 20.41
N THR A 254 -2.69 22.34 21.24
CA THR A 254 -1.24 22.47 21.13
C THR A 254 -0.61 21.08 21.00
N GLY A 255 0.08 20.82 19.88
CA GLY A 255 0.66 19.50 19.53
C GLY A 255 -0.04 18.80 18.35
N THR A 256 0.69 17.92 17.64
CA THR A 256 0.13 17.05 16.59
C THR A 256 -0.84 16.03 17.20
N SER A 257 -2.01 15.82 16.58
CA SER A 257 -2.92 14.75 17.01
C SER A 257 -2.16 13.42 17.00
N PRO A 258 -2.15 12.67 18.12
CA PRO A 258 -1.40 11.43 18.22
C PRO A 258 -1.93 10.44 17.18
N SER A 259 -1.05 9.80 16.42
CA SER A 259 -1.44 8.73 15.51
C SER A 259 -1.65 7.40 16.22
N LEU A 260 -0.99 7.19 17.37
CA LEU A 260 -1.04 5.96 18.15
C LEU A 260 -1.44 6.28 19.58
N ALA A 261 -2.33 5.48 20.16
CA ALA A 261 -2.78 5.63 21.52
C ALA A 261 -2.98 4.30 22.25
N GLN A 262 -2.90 4.33 23.56
CA GLN A 262 -3.14 3.20 24.45
C GLN A 262 -3.80 3.70 25.73
N VAL A 263 -4.76 2.95 26.27
CA VAL A 263 -5.33 3.27 27.58
C VAL A 263 -4.36 2.84 28.68
N SER A 264 -4.13 3.68 29.69
CA SER A 264 -3.29 3.33 30.82
C SER A 264 -3.70 1.98 31.43
N GLY A 265 -2.74 1.06 31.60
CA GLY A 265 -2.97 -0.29 32.11
C GLY A 265 -3.59 -1.29 31.12
N SER A 266 -3.91 -0.89 29.89
CA SER A 266 -4.37 -1.79 28.83
C SER A 266 -3.22 -2.22 27.92
N SER A 267 -3.26 -3.45 27.39
CA SER A 267 -2.34 -3.91 26.33
C SER A 267 -2.78 -3.48 24.93
N ASP A 268 -3.99 -2.96 24.77
CA ASP A 268 -4.54 -2.59 23.46
C ASP A 268 -3.97 -1.27 22.97
N VAL A 269 -3.35 -1.32 21.79
CA VAL A 269 -2.89 -0.15 21.05
C VAL A 269 -3.86 0.17 19.92
N TRP A 270 -4.05 1.46 19.67
CA TRP A 270 -5.02 2.00 18.74
C TRP A 270 -4.33 2.91 17.73
N LEU A 271 -4.65 2.73 16.45
CA LEU A 271 -4.39 3.72 15.40
C LEU A 271 -5.52 4.73 15.41
N LEU A 272 -5.17 6.01 15.49
CA LEU A 272 -6.13 7.12 15.50
C LEU A 272 -6.16 7.78 14.13
N GLY A 273 -7.34 7.84 13.54
CA GLY A 273 -7.66 8.66 12.37
C GLY A 273 -8.48 9.89 12.75
N PRO A 274 -9.04 10.61 11.76
CA PRO A 274 -9.92 11.76 12.00
C PRO A 274 -11.21 11.35 12.73
N GLY A 275 -11.22 11.48 14.07
CA GLY A 275 -12.38 11.17 14.91
C GLY A 275 -12.72 9.69 15.04
N VAL A 276 -11.84 8.80 14.56
CA VAL A 276 -12.03 7.34 14.54
C VAL A 276 -10.80 6.63 15.12
N ARG A 277 -11.00 5.47 15.75
CA ARG A 277 -9.94 4.60 16.27
C ARG A 277 -10.07 3.19 15.70
N TYR A 278 -8.92 2.56 15.45
CA TYR A 278 -8.79 1.19 14.96
C TYR A 278 -7.84 0.41 15.88
N ARG A 279 -8.21 -0.80 16.26
CA ARG A 279 -7.44 -1.61 17.21
C ARG A 279 -6.39 -2.38 16.43
N PHE A 280 -5.15 -2.42 16.92
CA PHE A 280 -4.16 -3.34 16.36
C PHE A 280 -4.50 -4.78 16.77
N GLY A 281 -4.53 -5.70 15.80
CA GLY A 281 -4.82 -7.11 16.06
C GLY A 281 -3.61 -7.89 16.58
N ASP A 282 -2.40 -7.45 16.24
CA ASP A 282 -1.16 -8.14 16.55
C ASP A 282 0.05 -7.18 16.60
N ALA A 283 1.13 -7.62 17.24
CA ALA A 283 2.34 -6.84 17.43
C ALA A 283 3.14 -6.61 16.13
N ALA A 284 3.06 -7.51 15.15
CA ALA A 284 3.77 -7.38 13.88
C ALA A 284 3.16 -6.26 13.03
N THR A 285 1.83 -6.16 13.01
CA THR A 285 1.11 -5.04 12.40
C THR A 285 1.44 -3.74 13.14
N LEU A 286 1.44 -3.71 14.47
CA LEU A 286 1.82 -2.51 15.23
C LEU A 286 3.25 -2.03 14.91
N ALA A 287 4.21 -2.95 14.82
CA ALA A 287 5.60 -2.61 14.51
C ALA A 287 5.76 -1.85 13.18
N ARG A 288 4.91 -2.13 12.18
CA ARG A 288 4.88 -1.40 10.89
C ARG A 288 4.53 0.07 11.02
N TYR A 289 3.74 0.43 12.04
CA TYR A 289 3.29 1.80 12.28
C TYR A 289 4.17 2.54 13.28
N SER A 290 5.29 1.98 13.72
CA SER A 290 6.22 2.64 14.66
C SER A 290 6.67 4.03 14.19
N ALA A 291 6.81 4.24 12.88
CA ALA A 291 7.14 5.55 12.30
C ALA A 291 6.03 6.60 12.47
N PHE A 292 4.77 6.22 12.74
CA PHE A 292 3.66 7.15 12.93
C PHE A 292 3.77 7.95 14.24
N GLY A 293 4.70 7.57 15.13
CA GLY A 293 5.04 8.29 16.35
C GLY A 293 5.06 7.39 17.57
N THR A 294 5.29 7.98 18.73
CA THR A 294 5.20 7.29 20.02
C THR A 294 3.75 6.99 20.37
N ILE A 295 3.51 5.86 21.05
CA ILE A 295 2.19 5.54 21.60
C ILE A 295 1.88 6.52 22.72
N ARG A 296 0.80 7.31 22.57
CA ARG A 296 0.32 8.19 23.63
C ARG A 296 -0.51 7.40 24.64
N THR A 297 -0.15 7.48 25.92
CA THR A 297 -1.01 6.98 27.00
C THR A 297 -2.19 7.93 27.20
N MET A 298 -3.40 7.38 27.24
CA MET A 298 -4.65 8.13 27.42
C MET A 298 -5.52 7.45 28.48
N THR A 299 -6.48 8.19 29.01
CA THR A 299 -7.58 7.65 29.79
C THR A 299 -8.62 6.99 28.88
N THR A 300 -9.48 6.15 29.45
CA THR A 300 -10.61 5.54 28.71
C THR A 300 -11.54 6.59 28.11
N SER A 301 -11.76 7.71 28.83
CA SER A 301 -12.61 8.82 28.37
C SER A 301 -12.00 9.54 27.17
N GLU A 302 -10.71 9.85 27.21
CA GLU A 302 -10.02 10.49 26.09
C GLU A 302 -10.03 9.63 24.82
N LEU A 303 -9.76 8.32 24.94
CA LEU A 303 -9.85 7.41 23.80
C LEU A 303 -11.30 7.27 23.32
N GLY A 304 -12.29 7.41 24.21
CA GLY A 304 -13.72 7.37 23.92
C GLY A 304 -14.20 8.49 22.98
N ASN A 305 -13.45 9.58 22.84
CA ASN A 305 -13.73 10.65 21.88
C ASN A 305 -13.54 10.22 20.41
N TYR A 306 -12.93 9.05 20.17
CA TYR A 306 -12.73 8.47 18.85
C TYR A 306 -13.72 7.32 18.64
N TYR A 307 -14.51 7.40 17.58
CA TYR A 307 -15.47 6.35 17.24
C TYR A 307 -14.76 5.04 16.87
N TRP A 308 -15.32 3.90 17.28
CA TRP A 308 -14.77 2.60 16.88
C TRP A 308 -14.99 2.35 15.39
N GLY A 309 -13.91 2.25 14.62
CA GLY A 309 -13.98 2.10 13.16
C GLY A 309 -14.48 0.74 12.66
N GLY A 310 -14.88 -0.20 13.53
CA GLY A 310 -15.45 -1.49 13.14
C GLY A 310 -14.44 -2.57 12.71
N GLN A 311 -13.20 -2.19 12.44
CA GLN A 311 -12.16 -3.09 11.89
C GLN A 311 -10.81 -2.95 12.61
N THR A 312 -10.01 -4.01 12.56
CA THR A 312 -8.63 -3.99 13.05
C THR A 312 -7.70 -3.32 12.04
N VAL A 313 -6.59 -2.78 12.53
CA VAL A 313 -5.54 -2.22 11.67
C VAL A 313 -4.98 -3.31 10.77
N GLN A 314 -4.76 -2.98 9.49
CA GLN A 314 -4.15 -3.86 8.50
C GLN A 314 -2.78 -3.30 8.06
N LYS A 315 -2.10 -4.02 7.17
CA LYS A 315 -0.85 -3.55 6.53
C LYS A 315 -1.05 -2.39 5.56
N ALA A 316 -2.28 -2.00 5.27
CA ALA A 316 -2.61 -0.85 4.45
C ALA A 316 -3.59 0.08 5.16
N VAL A 317 -3.56 1.35 4.77
CA VAL A 317 -4.53 2.38 5.17
C VAL A 317 -5.08 3.08 3.94
N ALA A 318 -6.31 3.58 4.07
CA ALA A 318 -6.81 4.62 3.20
C ALA A 318 -6.46 5.98 3.80
N THR A 319 -6.12 6.95 2.96
CA THR A 319 -6.12 8.35 3.36
C THR A 319 -7.47 8.97 3.06
N THR A 320 -7.81 10.05 3.76
CA THR A 320 -9.13 10.69 3.59
C THR A 320 -9.37 11.16 2.15
N ASP A 321 -8.29 11.50 1.41
CA ASP A 321 -8.31 11.81 -0.02
C ASP A 321 -8.63 10.61 -0.95
N GLY A 322 -8.94 9.44 -0.40
CA GLY A 322 -9.32 8.23 -1.10
C GLY A 322 -8.14 7.40 -1.64
N ARG A 323 -6.88 7.84 -1.46
CA ARG A 323 -5.71 7.05 -1.85
C ARG A 323 -5.46 5.92 -0.86
N ILE A 324 -4.87 4.83 -1.35
CA ILE A 324 -4.64 3.64 -0.57
C ILE A 324 -3.14 3.36 -0.52
N TRP A 325 -2.63 3.14 0.69
CA TRP A 325 -1.20 3.03 0.95
C TRP A 325 -0.89 1.73 1.66
N LEU A 326 0.01 0.94 1.09
CA LEU A 326 0.73 -0.10 1.81
C LEU A 326 1.69 0.56 2.80
N ILE A 327 1.65 0.14 4.05
CA ILE A 327 2.57 0.56 5.11
C ILE A 327 3.58 -0.57 5.34
N ASP A 328 4.80 -0.36 4.86
CA ASP A 328 5.97 -1.22 5.05
C ASP A 328 7.13 -0.36 5.62
N VAL A 329 8.38 -0.79 5.50
CA VAL A 329 9.58 0.05 5.76
C VAL A 329 9.56 1.38 4.99
N LYS A 330 8.81 1.41 3.88
CA LYS A 330 8.41 2.58 3.11
C LYS A 330 6.90 2.47 2.85
N ARG A 331 6.28 3.57 2.43
CA ARG A 331 4.88 3.55 1.98
C ARG A 331 4.80 3.48 0.46
N TYR A 332 3.88 2.66 -0.04
CA TYR A 332 3.61 2.50 -1.47
C TYR A 332 2.15 2.76 -1.75
N ALA A 333 1.84 3.58 -2.75
CA ALA A 333 0.49 3.75 -3.22
C ALA A 333 0.04 2.52 -4.01
N PHE A 334 -1.11 1.95 -3.66
CA PHE A 334 -1.76 0.98 -4.55
C PHE A 334 -2.32 1.71 -5.76
N GLN A 335 -2.26 1.07 -6.92
CA GLN A 335 -2.83 1.61 -8.16
C GLN A 335 -4.37 1.61 -8.13
N ASN A 336 -4.96 0.56 -7.55
CA ASN A 336 -6.41 0.36 -7.46
C ASN A 336 -6.75 -0.73 -6.42
N CYS A 337 -8.05 -0.98 -6.24
CA CYS A 337 -8.56 -2.00 -5.32
C CYS A 337 -8.26 -3.45 -5.74
N GLU A 338 -8.04 -3.71 -7.02
CA GLU A 338 -7.68 -5.04 -7.52
C GLU A 338 -6.26 -5.42 -7.11
N GLN A 339 -5.32 -4.47 -7.21
CA GLN A 339 -3.97 -4.65 -6.71
C GLN A 339 -3.97 -4.87 -5.19
N LEU A 340 -4.79 -4.12 -4.45
CA LEU A 340 -4.98 -4.33 -3.00
C LEU A 340 -5.50 -5.74 -2.68
N ALA A 341 -6.51 -6.21 -3.43
CA ALA A 341 -7.10 -7.54 -3.26
C ALA A 341 -6.09 -8.67 -3.49
N SER A 342 -5.09 -8.45 -4.36
CA SER A 342 -4.00 -9.41 -4.56
C SER A 342 -3.13 -9.63 -3.31
N TYR A 343 -3.21 -8.74 -2.32
CA TYR A 343 -2.57 -8.88 -1.01
C TYR A 343 -3.51 -9.32 0.11
N GLY A 344 -4.73 -9.75 -0.24
CA GLY A 344 -5.76 -10.25 0.69
C GLY A 344 -6.51 -9.17 1.45
N MET A 345 -6.56 -7.93 0.92
CA MET A 345 -7.19 -6.79 1.59
C MET A 345 -8.30 -6.15 0.74
N THR A 346 -9.26 -5.49 1.39
CA THR A 346 -10.43 -4.88 0.73
C THR A 346 -10.49 -3.39 1.03
N CYS A 347 -10.69 -2.55 0.00
CA CYS A 347 -10.66 -1.08 0.12
C CYS A 347 -11.62 -0.54 1.19
N GLY A 348 -12.85 -1.07 1.24
CA GLY A 348 -13.87 -0.64 2.20
C GLY A 348 -13.66 -1.13 3.64
N GLN A 349 -12.56 -1.85 3.92
CA GLN A 349 -12.23 -2.38 5.25
C GLN A 349 -10.90 -1.83 5.78
N LEU A 350 -10.33 -0.83 5.10
CA LEU A 350 -9.07 -0.23 5.53
C LEU A 350 -9.30 0.84 6.60
N PRO A 351 -8.41 0.94 7.60
CA PRO A 351 -8.33 2.11 8.47
C PRO A 351 -8.17 3.40 7.65
N VAL A 352 -8.88 4.46 8.03
CA VAL A 352 -8.76 5.77 7.40
C VAL A 352 -7.91 6.70 8.29
N VAL A 353 -6.84 7.26 7.73
CA VAL A 353 -5.94 8.21 8.40
C VAL A 353 -5.85 9.52 7.62
N ALA A 354 -5.45 10.61 8.26
CA ALA A 354 -5.14 11.85 7.54
C ALA A 354 -3.86 11.70 6.72
N SER A 355 -3.79 12.32 5.54
CA SER A 355 -2.63 12.22 4.65
C SER A 355 -1.31 12.69 5.32
N THR A 356 -1.39 13.64 6.25
CA THR A 356 -0.24 14.13 7.03
C THR A 356 0.33 13.10 8.00
N GLN A 357 -0.48 12.14 8.47
CA GLN A 357 -0.01 11.06 9.37
C GLN A 357 0.95 10.11 8.65
N LEU A 358 0.91 10.08 7.32
CA LEU A 358 1.85 9.27 6.54
C LEU A 358 3.24 9.90 6.45
N ASN A 359 3.37 11.22 6.62
CA ASN A 359 4.61 11.98 6.39
C ASN A 359 5.89 11.36 6.98
N PRO A 360 5.86 10.77 8.20
CA PRO A 360 7.03 10.11 8.77
C PRO A 360 7.51 8.86 8.00
N VAL A 361 6.64 8.21 7.23
CA VAL A 361 6.97 7.04 6.42
C VAL A 361 7.39 7.49 5.02
N VAL A 362 8.62 7.18 4.63
CA VAL A 362 9.16 7.57 3.32
C VAL A 362 8.30 6.99 2.18
N SER A 363 7.88 7.85 1.25
CA SER A 363 7.13 7.45 0.05
C SER A 363 8.06 6.80 -0.98
N ALA A 364 7.66 5.64 -1.50
CA ALA A 364 8.36 4.92 -2.56
C ALA A 364 7.59 4.94 -3.90
N GLY A 365 6.53 5.76 -4.00
CA GLY A 365 5.70 5.86 -5.20
C GLY A 365 4.65 4.75 -5.28
N TYR A 366 4.28 4.34 -6.49
CA TYR A 366 3.32 3.27 -6.71
C TYR A 366 3.94 1.90 -6.50
N LEU A 367 3.19 1.02 -5.84
CA LEU A 367 3.54 -0.39 -5.73
C LEU A 367 3.54 -1.02 -7.13
N GLN A 368 4.66 -1.63 -7.49
CA GLN A 368 4.79 -2.32 -8.77
C GLN A 368 4.13 -3.71 -8.72
N HIS A 369 3.80 -4.28 -9.88
CA HIS A 369 3.27 -5.66 -9.97
C HIS A 369 4.28 -6.72 -9.55
N ILE A 370 5.57 -6.40 -9.69
CA ILE A 370 6.68 -7.23 -9.25
C ILE A 370 7.22 -6.62 -7.95
N VAL A 371 7.39 -7.44 -6.92
CA VAL A 371 8.03 -7.04 -5.67
C VAL A 371 9.25 -7.89 -5.41
N ARG A 372 10.28 -7.31 -4.79
CA ARG A 372 11.50 -8.02 -4.39
C ARG A 372 11.54 -8.13 -2.87
N GLY A 373 11.57 -9.37 -2.37
CA GLY A 373 11.66 -9.67 -0.96
C GLY A 373 13.11 -9.63 -0.45
N PRO A 374 13.33 -9.77 0.87
CA PRO A 374 14.66 -9.85 1.46
C PRO A 374 15.39 -11.16 1.10
N ASP A 375 14.67 -12.19 0.64
CA ASP A 375 15.22 -13.41 0.05
C ASP A 375 15.94 -13.18 -1.30
N GLY A 376 15.83 -11.98 -1.87
CA GLY A 376 16.40 -11.60 -3.15
C GLY A 376 15.58 -12.04 -4.36
N ALA A 377 14.49 -12.79 -4.15
CA ALA A 377 13.64 -13.28 -5.22
C ALA A 377 12.68 -12.19 -5.71
N ASN A 378 12.37 -12.24 -7.01
CA ASN A 378 11.32 -11.42 -7.60
C ASN A 378 10.00 -12.17 -7.52
N TRP A 379 8.96 -11.51 -7.01
CA TRP A 379 7.63 -12.07 -6.83
C TRP A 379 6.63 -11.28 -7.67
N PHE A 380 6.00 -11.94 -8.63
CA PHE A 380 4.82 -11.41 -9.30
C PHE A 380 3.58 -11.70 -8.45
N VAL A 381 2.84 -10.67 -8.05
CA VAL A 381 1.69 -10.78 -7.15
C VAL A 381 0.40 -10.46 -7.89
N GLN A 382 -0.49 -11.45 -7.98
CA GLN A 382 -1.77 -11.33 -8.67
C GLN A 382 -2.78 -12.32 -8.07
N ASN A 383 -4.05 -11.90 -7.91
CA ASN A 383 -5.16 -12.75 -7.49
C ASN A 383 -4.88 -13.55 -6.21
N GLY A 384 -4.25 -12.90 -5.21
CA GLY A 384 -3.95 -13.51 -3.92
C GLY A 384 -2.76 -14.49 -3.95
N THR A 385 -2.06 -14.60 -5.08
CA THR A 385 -0.94 -15.52 -5.26
C THR A 385 0.34 -14.75 -5.57
N ARG A 386 1.47 -15.16 -4.97
CA ARG A 386 2.83 -14.75 -5.35
C ARG A 386 3.51 -15.86 -6.14
N ARG A 387 4.12 -15.52 -7.27
CA ARG A 387 4.88 -16.45 -8.11
C ARG A 387 6.29 -15.93 -8.30
N GLU A 388 7.27 -16.77 -8.00
CA GLU A 388 8.66 -16.41 -8.22
C GLU A 388 8.93 -16.25 -9.72
N MET A 389 9.66 -15.21 -10.08
CA MET A 389 9.93 -14.84 -11.46
C MET A 389 11.37 -14.39 -11.66
N PRO A 390 12.29 -15.34 -11.89
CA PRO A 390 13.70 -15.02 -12.09
C PRO A 390 13.95 -14.10 -13.29
N ASP A 391 13.25 -14.33 -14.40
CA ASP A 391 13.29 -13.48 -15.59
C ASP A 391 12.03 -12.60 -15.68
N THR A 392 12.17 -11.34 -15.29
CA THR A 392 11.07 -10.36 -15.32
C THR A 392 10.70 -9.91 -16.74
N SER A 393 11.55 -10.17 -17.74
CA SER A 393 11.28 -9.75 -19.12
C SER A 393 10.07 -10.48 -19.73
N LEU A 394 9.70 -11.64 -19.20
CA LEU A 394 8.56 -12.43 -19.69
C LEU A 394 7.21 -11.72 -19.53
N LEU A 395 7.09 -10.68 -18.69
CA LEU A 395 5.85 -9.92 -18.56
C LEU A 395 5.77 -8.68 -19.47
N VAL A 396 6.88 -8.24 -20.06
CA VAL A 396 6.91 -7.05 -20.91
C VAL A 396 5.95 -7.16 -22.10
N PRO A 397 5.82 -8.31 -22.79
CA PRO A 397 4.83 -8.49 -23.86
C PRO A 397 3.37 -8.33 -23.41
N PHE A 398 3.10 -8.46 -22.10
CA PHE A 398 1.77 -8.29 -21.50
C PHE A 398 1.56 -6.86 -20.96
N GLY A 399 2.47 -5.93 -21.27
CA GLY A 399 2.38 -4.54 -20.83
C GLY A 399 2.77 -4.31 -19.36
N ILE A 400 3.40 -5.30 -18.71
CA ILE A 400 3.87 -5.19 -17.32
C ILE A 400 5.39 -4.93 -17.36
N PRO A 401 5.86 -3.74 -16.90
CA PRO A 401 7.28 -3.43 -16.88
C PRO A 401 8.07 -4.32 -15.93
N SER A 402 9.38 -4.46 -16.18
CA SER A 402 10.32 -5.19 -15.31
C SER A 402 10.70 -4.45 -14.03
N THR A 403 10.07 -3.30 -13.75
CA THR A 403 10.31 -2.53 -12.53
C THR A 403 9.70 -3.22 -11.32
N PHE A 404 10.39 -3.14 -10.18
CA PHE A 404 9.96 -3.79 -8.95
C PHE A 404 10.01 -2.86 -7.74
N SER A 405 9.20 -3.18 -6.72
CA SER A 405 9.21 -2.54 -5.40
C SER A 405 9.88 -3.42 -4.36
N TYR A 406 10.76 -2.87 -3.52
CA TYR A 406 11.35 -3.61 -2.41
C TYR A 406 10.38 -3.66 -1.22
N VAL A 407 9.99 -4.86 -0.79
CA VAL A 407 9.03 -5.04 0.31
C VAL A 407 9.60 -5.93 1.39
N SER A 408 9.09 -5.82 2.62
CA SER A 408 9.52 -6.69 3.71
C SER A 408 8.94 -8.09 3.59
N GLU A 409 9.58 -9.05 4.26
CA GLU A 409 9.07 -10.43 4.35
C GLU A 409 7.64 -10.45 4.89
N SER A 410 7.35 -9.62 5.89
CA SER A 410 6.02 -9.56 6.50
C SER A 410 4.91 -9.14 5.52
N THR A 411 5.26 -8.47 4.41
CA THR A 411 4.29 -8.07 3.37
C THR A 411 3.99 -9.21 2.41
N ILE A 412 5.02 -9.97 2.03
CA ILE A 412 4.95 -10.97 0.96
C ILE A 412 4.71 -12.39 1.48
N ALA A 413 5.21 -12.73 2.67
CA ALA A 413 5.05 -14.06 3.27
C ALA A 413 3.59 -14.53 3.40
N PRO A 414 2.63 -13.66 3.79
CA PRO A 414 1.22 -14.07 3.91
C PRO A 414 0.51 -14.29 2.58
N VAL A 415 1.10 -13.87 1.45
CA VAL A 415 0.51 -14.11 0.12
C VAL A 415 0.81 -15.55 -0.29
N THR A 416 -0.24 -16.28 -0.67
CA THR A 416 -0.14 -17.70 -1.05
C THR A 416 0.90 -17.89 -2.15
N ILE A 417 1.85 -18.80 -1.96
CA ILE A 417 2.83 -19.12 -3.00
C ILE A 417 2.20 -20.01 -4.07
N GLY A 418 2.47 -19.70 -5.34
CA GLY A 418 2.06 -20.52 -6.49
C GLY A 418 3.24 -20.95 -7.36
N PRO A 419 3.01 -21.84 -8.34
CA PRO A 419 4.05 -22.25 -9.29
C PRO A 419 4.79 -21.05 -9.91
N PRO A 420 6.12 -21.12 -10.04
CA PRO A 420 6.93 -20.03 -10.56
C PRO A 420 6.63 -19.75 -12.04
N LEU A 421 6.87 -18.51 -12.47
CA LEU A 421 6.75 -18.09 -13.86
C LEU A 421 8.11 -18.20 -14.54
N LEU A 422 8.27 -19.22 -15.38
CA LEU A 422 9.56 -19.60 -15.96
C LEU A 422 9.46 -19.72 -17.48
N ALA A 423 10.50 -19.26 -18.17
CA ALA A 423 10.80 -19.74 -19.50
C ALA A 423 11.31 -21.19 -19.43
N PRO A 424 11.19 -21.98 -20.51
CA PRO A 424 11.76 -23.31 -20.53
C PRO A 424 13.26 -23.30 -20.24
N SER A 425 13.68 -23.94 -19.16
CA SER A 425 15.06 -23.84 -18.65
C SER A 425 15.40 -24.96 -17.66
N LEU A 426 16.69 -25.13 -17.37
CA LEU A 426 17.16 -25.91 -16.22
C LEU A 426 17.04 -25.06 -14.95
N VAL A 427 16.45 -25.61 -13.88
CA VAL A 427 16.27 -24.92 -12.60
C VAL A 427 16.86 -25.71 -11.44
N THR A 428 17.27 -25.01 -10.38
CA THR A 428 17.85 -25.59 -9.16
C THR A 428 17.31 -24.94 -7.89
N ASP A 429 17.27 -25.71 -6.79
CA ASP A 429 17.04 -25.20 -5.43
C ASP A 429 18.33 -24.68 -4.76
N GLY A 430 19.50 -24.88 -5.39
CA GLY A 430 20.81 -24.58 -4.84
C GLY A 430 21.28 -25.53 -3.74
N ALA A 431 20.57 -26.64 -3.50
CA ALA A 431 20.90 -27.71 -2.56
C ALA A 431 21.15 -29.05 -3.28
N GLY A 432 21.34 -29.02 -4.60
CA GLY A 432 21.59 -30.18 -5.45
C GLY A 432 20.36 -30.69 -6.22
N GLY A 433 19.18 -30.12 -5.98
CA GLY A 433 17.99 -30.41 -6.77
C GLY A 433 18.09 -29.80 -8.17
N LEU A 434 17.73 -30.58 -9.19
CA LEU A 434 17.68 -30.14 -10.60
C LEU A 434 16.38 -30.61 -11.25
N LYS A 435 15.72 -29.69 -11.97
CA LYS A 435 14.52 -29.97 -12.78
C LYS A 435 14.61 -29.25 -14.11
N LEU A 436 14.03 -29.84 -15.15
CA LEU A 436 13.74 -29.14 -16.40
C LEU A 436 12.39 -28.47 -16.27
N ALA A 437 12.38 -27.14 -16.17
CA ALA A 437 11.17 -26.35 -16.23
C ALA A 437 10.65 -26.37 -17.67
N ALA A 438 9.56 -27.11 -17.88
CA ALA A 438 8.71 -27.14 -19.06
C ALA A 438 7.26 -27.24 -18.56
N ASN A 439 6.25 -27.21 -19.44
CA ASN A 439 4.82 -27.19 -19.01
C ASN A 439 4.43 -28.22 -17.93
N ALA A 440 5.05 -29.40 -17.89
CA ALA A 440 4.83 -30.43 -16.87
C ALA A 440 5.91 -30.47 -15.75
N GLY A 441 7.10 -29.91 -16.03
CA GLY A 441 8.31 -30.04 -15.24
C GLY A 441 8.83 -31.49 -15.15
N TYR A 442 10.13 -31.70 -15.39
CA TYR A 442 10.72 -33.03 -15.45
C TYR A 442 11.88 -33.17 -14.48
N ALA A 443 11.95 -34.31 -13.79
CA ALA A 443 13.13 -34.65 -13.00
C ALA A 443 14.31 -34.97 -13.93
N VAL A 444 15.49 -34.46 -13.59
CA VAL A 444 16.75 -34.86 -14.24
C VAL A 444 17.34 -36.01 -13.44
N PRO A 445 17.90 -37.06 -14.07
CA PRO A 445 18.62 -38.10 -13.33
C PRO A 445 19.72 -37.48 -12.43
N PRO A 446 19.87 -37.94 -11.17
CA PRO A 446 20.86 -37.37 -10.25
C PRO A 446 22.29 -37.43 -10.81
N ALA A 447 23.06 -36.35 -10.65
CA ALA A 447 24.46 -36.25 -11.09
C ALA A 447 24.72 -36.63 -12.57
N PHE A 448 23.70 -36.49 -13.43
CA PHE A 448 23.84 -36.80 -14.85
C PHE A 448 24.42 -35.63 -15.65
N LEU A 449 23.90 -34.41 -15.46
CA LEU A 449 24.36 -33.26 -16.24
C LEU A 449 25.77 -32.83 -15.84
N ASP A 450 26.54 -32.39 -16.84
CA ASP A 450 27.88 -31.85 -16.64
C ASP A 450 27.85 -30.59 -15.75
N PRO A 451 28.83 -30.38 -14.86
CA PRO A 451 28.91 -29.18 -14.03
C PRO A 451 28.76 -27.86 -14.80
N ALA A 452 29.30 -27.77 -16.02
CA ALA A 452 29.18 -26.59 -16.87
C ALA A 452 27.74 -26.34 -17.38
N VAL A 453 26.90 -27.37 -17.43
CA VAL A 453 25.46 -27.23 -17.72
C VAL A 453 24.70 -26.87 -16.45
N THR A 454 25.00 -27.54 -15.33
CA THR A 454 24.31 -27.25 -14.06
C THR A 454 24.57 -25.84 -13.55
N SER A 455 25.72 -25.24 -13.87
CA SER A 455 26.05 -23.86 -13.51
C SER A 455 25.21 -22.81 -14.24
N THR A 456 24.52 -23.17 -15.34
CA THR A 456 23.58 -22.29 -16.04
C THR A 456 22.16 -22.42 -15.49
N ALA A 457 21.92 -23.25 -14.47
CA ALA A 457 20.60 -23.47 -13.92
C ALA A 457 20.08 -22.21 -13.22
N THR A 458 18.83 -21.85 -13.49
CA THR A 458 18.15 -20.75 -12.81
C THR A 458 17.83 -21.17 -11.39
N ARG A 459 18.39 -20.43 -10.42
CA ARG A 459 18.13 -20.68 -9.00
C ARG A 459 16.73 -20.20 -8.61
N LEU A 460 16.00 -21.05 -7.91
CA LEU A 460 14.70 -20.75 -7.30
C LEU A 460 14.78 -20.83 -5.78
N THR A 461 13.83 -20.20 -5.10
CA THR A 461 13.58 -20.52 -3.69
C THR A 461 13.12 -21.98 -3.56
N ALA A 462 13.43 -22.60 -2.41
CA ALA A 462 13.07 -24.01 -2.17
C ALA A 462 11.55 -24.25 -2.31
N ALA A 463 10.73 -23.29 -1.86
CA ALA A 463 9.27 -23.37 -1.96
C ALA A 463 8.79 -23.31 -3.43
N SER A 464 9.34 -22.42 -4.26
CA SER A 464 9.02 -22.38 -5.69
C SER A 464 9.53 -23.61 -6.43
N PHE A 465 10.74 -24.10 -6.11
CA PHE A 465 11.30 -25.30 -6.72
C PHE A 465 10.43 -26.54 -6.45
N ALA A 466 9.86 -26.66 -5.25
CA ALA A 466 8.92 -27.72 -4.92
C ALA A 466 7.64 -27.68 -5.78
N LEU A 467 7.22 -26.50 -6.24
CA LEU A 467 6.05 -26.29 -7.09
C LEU A 467 6.34 -26.40 -8.59
N VAL A 468 7.60 -26.53 -9.00
CA VAL A 468 7.94 -26.98 -10.36
C VAL A 468 7.55 -28.45 -10.45
N GLY A 469 6.58 -28.77 -11.32
CA GLY A 469 6.12 -30.15 -11.52
C GLY A 469 7.27 -31.12 -11.75
N SER A 470 7.13 -32.37 -11.29
CA SER A 470 8.17 -33.39 -11.48
C SER A 470 7.58 -34.81 -11.41
N SER A 471 6.41 -35.02 -12.00
CA SER A 471 5.74 -36.33 -11.92
C SER A 471 6.45 -37.42 -12.73
N THR A 472 7.35 -37.06 -13.66
CA THR A 472 8.12 -38.01 -14.48
C THR A 472 9.57 -37.55 -14.69
N THR A 473 10.47 -38.53 -14.84
CA THR A 473 11.87 -38.30 -15.27
C THR A 473 11.87 -37.84 -16.74
N ALA A 474 12.77 -36.92 -17.09
CA ALA A 474 12.98 -36.52 -18.47
C ALA A 474 13.32 -37.75 -19.34
N PRO A 475 12.71 -37.91 -20.52
CA PRO A 475 13.01 -39.04 -21.38
C PRO A 475 14.47 -39.00 -21.83
N SER A 476 15.13 -40.16 -21.85
CA SER A 476 16.49 -40.29 -22.38
C SER A 476 16.57 -40.03 -23.89
N ARG A 477 15.45 -40.16 -24.58
CA ARG A 477 15.32 -39.95 -26.03
C ARG A 477 13.93 -39.45 -26.36
N MET A 478 13.81 -38.44 -27.22
CA MET A 478 12.51 -37.89 -27.61
C MET A 478 12.45 -37.43 -29.07
N THR A 479 11.24 -37.39 -29.61
CA THR A 479 10.95 -36.78 -30.91
C THR A 479 10.04 -35.57 -30.74
N THR A 480 10.39 -34.46 -31.40
CA THR A 480 9.57 -33.24 -31.43
C THR A 480 9.88 -32.40 -32.67
N GLY A 481 8.85 -31.79 -33.27
CA GLY A 481 9.00 -31.00 -34.50
C GLY A 481 9.63 -31.76 -35.68
N GLY A 482 9.47 -33.09 -35.73
CA GLY A 482 10.06 -33.96 -36.77
C GLY A 482 11.55 -34.26 -36.59
N ARG A 483 12.17 -33.83 -35.49
CA ARG A 483 13.57 -34.11 -35.14
C ARG A 483 13.66 -35.07 -33.96
N PHE A 484 14.79 -35.77 -33.84
CA PHE A 484 15.03 -36.80 -32.84
C PHE A 484 16.19 -36.37 -31.96
N TYR A 485 16.04 -36.52 -30.65
CA TYR A 485 17.02 -36.04 -29.68
C TYR A 485 17.38 -37.13 -28.68
N LEU A 486 18.67 -37.26 -28.39
CA LEU A 486 19.19 -37.99 -27.22
C LEU A 486 19.50 -37.00 -26.11
N LEU A 487 19.10 -37.31 -24.88
CA LEU A 487 19.54 -36.58 -23.71
C LEU A 487 21.00 -36.92 -23.43
N THR A 488 21.88 -35.93 -23.39
CA THR A 488 23.30 -36.10 -23.05
C THR A 488 23.65 -35.27 -21.82
N THR A 489 24.82 -35.55 -21.23
CA THR A 489 25.35 -34.75 -20.10
C THR A 489 25.53 -33.26 -20.46
N LEU A 490 25.60 -32.93 -21.76
CA LEU A 490 25.80 -31.58 -22.30
C LEU A 490 24.53 -30.93 -22.88
N GLY A 491 23.37 -31.61 -22.79
CA GLY A 491 22.08 -31.16 -23.33
C GLY A 491 21.48 -32.11 -24.36
N TRP A 492 20.54 -31.60 -25.17
CA TRP A 492 19.85 -32.39 -26.19
C TRP A 492 20.70 -32.53 -27.45
N LEU A 493 21.13 -33.75 -27.79
CA LEU A 493 21.85 -34.03 -29.03
C LEU A 493 20.86 -34.38 -30.14
N ASP A 494 20.83 -33.59 -31.20
CA ASP A 494 20.05 -33.89 -32.40
C ASP A 494 20.69 -35.05 -33.19
N VAL A 495 19.88 -36.07 -33.50
CA VAL A 495 20.34 -37.33 -34.11
C VAL A 495 19.45 -37.75 -35.26
N ASN A 496 19.97 -38.64 -36.10
CA ASN A 496 19.16 -39.27 -37.13
C ASN A 496 18.33 -40.43 -36.55
N GLY A 497 17.06 -40.18 -36.27
CA GLY A 497 16.15 -41.19 -35.73
C GLY A 497 15.83 -42.34 -36.68
N THR A 498 15.95 -42.17 -38.00
CA THR A 498 15.69 -43.30 -38.94
C THR A 498 16.76 -44.38 -38.82
N THR A 499 18.00 -43.95 -38.58
CA THR A 499 19.16 -44.83 -38.36
C THR A 499 19.12 -45.53 -37.01
N LEU A 500 18.58 -44.88 -35.97
CA LEU A 500 18.56 -45.42 -34.60
C LEU A 500 17.27 -46.16 -34.24
N GLY A 501 16.28 -46.21 -35.12
CA GLY A 501 14.96 -46.81 -34.86
C GLY A 501 13.99 -45.77 -34.28
N SER A 502 13.26 -45.08 -35.16
CA SER A 502 12.39 -43.96 -34.78
C SER A 502 11.29 -44.34 -33.79
N ALA A 503 10.85 -45.61 -33.79
CA ALA A 503 9.82 -46.13 -32.88
C ALA A 503 10.24 -46.11 -31.40
N GLU A 504 11.55 -46.05 -31.11
CA GLU A 504 12.07 -46.03 -29.75
C GLU A 504 12.02 -44.64 -29.11
N PHE A 505 11.80 -43.58 -29.89
CA PHE A 505 11.76 -42.21 -29.39
C PHE A 505 10.36 -41.86 -28.91
N VAL A 506 10.25 -41.41 -27.65
CA VAL A 506 8.96 -40.96 -27.11
C VAL A 506 8.62 -39.55 -27.57
N ALA A 507 7.33 -39.24 -27.70
CA ALA A 507 6.92 -37.88 -28.05
C ALA A 507 7.32 -36.88 -26.94
N GLY A 508 8.03 -35.81 -27.32
CA GLY A 508 8.42 -34.70 -26.45
C GLY A 508 7.81 -33.37 -26.88
N THR A 509 7.96 -32.35 -26.04
CA THR A 509 7.49 -30.99 -26.33
C THR A 509 8.65 -30.08 -26.75
N ASP A 510 8.36 -29.02 -27.51
CA ASP A 510 9.40 -28.04 -27.85
C ASP A 510 9.87 -27.28 -26.60
N GLU A 511 9.02 -27.11 -25.59
CA GLU A 511 9.40 -26.56 -24.28
C GLU A 511 10.46 -27.43 -23.61
N LEU A 512 10.26 -28.75 -23.54
CA LEU A 512 11.24 -29.67 -22.96
C LEU A 512 12.56 -29.63 -23.73
N ARG A 513 12.50 -29.54 -25.07
CA ARG A 513 13.67 -29.36 -25.91
C ARG A 513 14.40 -28.04 -25.62
N ARG A 514 13.69 -26.94 -25.40
CA ARG A 514 14.30 -25.64 -25.08
C ARG A 514 14.88 -25.56 -23.67
N ALA A 515 14.50 -26.48 -22.77
CA ALA A 515 14.96 -26.46 -21.38
C ALA A 515 16.47 -26.76 -21.21
N LEU A 516 17.12 -27.37 -22.22
CA LEU A 516 18.56 -27.59 -22.27
C LEU A 516 19.13 -27.09 -23.60
N ALA A 517 20.45 -26.87 -23.63
CA ALA A 517 21.15 -26.52 -24.86
C ALA A 517 20.99 -27.62 -25.92
N ASN A 518 20.69 -27.23 -27.16
CA ASN A 518 20.75 -28.14 -28.30
C ASN A 518 22.19 -28.31 -28.76
N ARG A 519 22.58 -29.55 -29.01
CA ARG A 519 23.85 -29.96 -29.59
C ARG A 519 23.56 -30.58 -30.95
N THR A 520 24.43 -30.32 -31.89
CA THR A 520 24.42 -30.98 -33.19
C THR A 520 25.65 -31.85 -33.29
N THR A 521 25.53 -32.91 -34.07
CA THR A 521 26.63 -33.79 -34.42
C THR A 521 26.68 -33.97 -35.92
N THR A 522 27.80 -34.46 -36.43
CA THR A 522 27.86 -35.01 -37.78
C THR A 522 26.99 -36.29 -37.86
N SER A 523 26.81 -36.84 -39.05
CA SER A 523 26.11 -38.12 -39.25
C SER A 523 26.74 -39.30 -38.50
N THR A 524 27.97 -39.16 -38.00
CA THR A 524 28.72 -40.23 -37.34
C THR A 524 29.44 -39.75 -36.09
N PHE A 525 29.16 -40.39 -34.95
CA PHE A 525 29.69 -39.99 -33.64
C PHE A 525 29.76 -41.15 -32.66
N PHE A 526 30.58 -41.01 -31.62
CA PHE A 526 30.61 -41.97 -30.53
C PHE A 526 29.63 -41.62 -29.42
N VAL A 527 29.01 -42.63 -28.83
CA VAL A 527 28.08 -42.50 -27.69
C VAL A 527 28.31 -43.63 -26.69
N ARG A 528 28.11 -43.37 -25.40
CA ARG A 528 28.10 -44.38 -24.34
C ARG A 528 27.08 -44.03 -23.27
N GLU A 529 26.69 -45.02 -22.49
CA GLU A 529 25.86 -44.82 -21.29
C GLU A 529 26.73 -44.39 -20.11
N GLN A 530 26.18 -43.60 -19.20
CA GLN A 530 26.93 -43.02 -18.08
C GLN A 530 27.55 -44.10 -17.17
N ASP A 531 26.84 -45.21 -16.99
CA ASP A 531 27.18 -46.36 -16.16
C ASP A 531 27.89 -47.49 -16.91
N SER A 532 28.22 -47.28 -18.20
CA SER A 532 28.92 -48.25 -19.03
C SER A 532 30.21 -47.69 -19.64
N ALA A 533 31.26 -48.51 -19.65
CA ALA A 533 32.50 -48.21 -20.37
C ALA A 533 32.38 -48.51 -21.89
N GLN A 534 31.36 -49.27 -22.31
CA GLN A 534 31.19 -49.63 -23.72
C GLN A 534 30.81 -48.40 -24.54
N VAL A 535 31.66 -48.06 -25.51
CA VAL A 535 31.41 -47.01 -26.49
C VAL A 535 30.81 -47.61 -27.76
N TYR A 536 29.86 -46.92 -28.36
CA TYR A 536 29.26 -47.27 -29.64
C TYR A 536 29.55 -46.19 -30.68
N LEU A 537 29.88 -46.57 -31.90
CA LEU A 537 29.78 -45.70 -33.06
C LEU A 537 28.34 -45.69 -33.55
N VAL A 538 27.76 -44.51 -33.68
CA VAL A 538 26.50 -44.28 -34.40
C VAL A 538 26.87 -44.08 -35.86
N GLY A 539 26.64 -45.09 -36.70
CA GLY A 539 26.86 -45.06 -38.15
C GLY A 539 25.55 -45.23 -38.91
N SER A 540 25.59 -45.37 -40.25
CA SER A 540 24.38 -45.47 -41.09
C SER A 540 23.45 -46.64 -40.76
N ASN A 541 23.98 -47.68 -40.10
CA ASN A 541 23.28 -48.93 -39.80
C ASN A 541 22.93 -49.08 -38.30
N GLY A 542 23.00 -47.98 -37.52
CA GLY A 542 22.71 -47.99 -36.09
C GLY A 542 23.97 -48.01 -35.22
N LEU A 543 23.86 -48.61 -34.04
CA LEU A 543 24.94 -48.68 -33.03
C LEU A 543 25.89 -49.86 -33.29
N THR A 544 27.19 -49.58 -33.37
CA THR A 544 28.26 -50.59 -33.48
C THR A 544 29.20 -50.48 -32.28
N ALA A 545 29.43 -51.58 -31.55
CA ALA A 545 30.32 -51.59 -30.38
C ALA A 545 31.79 -51.36 -30.79
N MET A 546 32.48 -50.50 -30.06
CA MET A 546 33.85 -50.07 -30.35
C MET A 546 34.79 -50.32 -29.17
N ASN A 547 36.03 -50.73 -29.48
CA ASN A 547 37.14 -50.76 -28.53
C ASN A 547 38.06 -49.53 -28.74
N ASP A 548 39.04 -49.33 -27.86
CA ASP A 548 39.92 -48.16 -27.90
C ASP A 548 40.71 -48.03 -29.22
N ALA A 549 41.16 -49.15 -29.78
CA ALA A 549 41.88 -49.17 -31.06
C ALA A 549 40.97 -48.71 -32.22
N ALA A 550 39.72 -49.17 -32.24
CA ALA A 550 38.74 -48.75 -33.22
C ALA A 550 38.38 -47.26 -33.09
N ILE A 551 38.19 -46.77 -31.85
CA ILE A 551 37.93 -45.34 -31.60
C ILE A 551 39.08 -44.50 -32.16
N ALA A 552 40.32 -44.82 -31.83
CA ALA A 552 41.50 -44.11 -32.32
C ALA A 552 41.61 -44.14 -33.86
N TRP A 553 41.34 -45.30 -34.47
CA TRP A 553 41.38 -45.45 -35.92
C TRP A 553 40.32 -44.59 -36.62
N TYR A 554 39.06 -44.64 -36.18
CA TYR A 554 37.97 -43.83 -36.75
C TYR A 554 38.22 -42.33 -36.54
N SER A 555 38.74 -41.94 -35.38
CA SER A 555 39.09 -40.54 -35.11
C SER A 555 40.21 -40.03 -35.99
N SER A 556 41.27 -40.81 -36.19
CA SER A 556 42.40 -40.41 -37.05
C SER A 556 42.07 -40.48 -38.56
N THR A 557 41.26 -41.45 -38.98
CA THR A 557 40.97 -41.71 -40.40
C THR A 557 39.85 -40.81 -40.92
N TYR A 558 38.78 -40.64 -40.13
CA TYR A 558 37.56 -39.96 -40.57
C TYR A 558 37.27 -38.67 -39.80
N GLY A 559 38.14 -38.27 -38.87
CA GLY A 559 37.97 -37.04 -38.08
C GLY A 559 36.79 -37.08 -37.11
N VAL A 560 36.27 -38.26 -36.77
CA VAL A 560 35.21 -38.41 -35.76
C VAL A 560 35.79 -38.04 -34.39
N SER A 561 35.14 -37.12 -33.67
CA SER A 561 35.58 -36.76 -32.30
C SER A 561 35.71 -38.00 -31.42
N SER A 562 36.91 -38.24 -30.87
CA SER A 562 37.19 -39.40 -29.99
C SER A 562 36.47 -39.34 -28.64
N THR A 563 35.95 -38.16 -28.27
CA THR A 563 35.18 -37.98 -27.03
C THR A 563 33.73 -38.44 -27.26
N PRO A 564 33.27 -39.52 -26.60
CA PRO A 564 31.91 -39.99 -26.76
C PRO A 564 30.92 -39.06 -26.07
N TRP A 565 29.75 -38.90 -26.69
CA TRP A 565 28.58 -38.34 -26.00
C TRP A 565 28.13 -39.30 -24.92
N VAL A 566 27.79 -38.78 -23.74
CA VAL A 566 27.36 -39.60 -22.60
C VAL A 566 25.85 -39.42 -22.40
N VAL A 567 25.09 -40.51 -22.47
CA VAL A 567 23.64 -40.54 -22.27
C VAL A 567 23.30 -41.20 -20.91
N PRO A 568 22.06 -41.05 -20.38
CA PRO A 568 21.67 -41.70 -19.13
C PRO A 568 21.77 -43.22 -19.24
N ALA A 569 21.83 -43.90 -18.10
CA ALA A 569 21.69 -45.36 -18.02
C ALA A 569 20.43 -45.83 -18.78
N ASN A 570 20.55 -46.94 -19.52
CA ASN A 570 19.52 -47.50 -20.41
C ASN A 570 19.06 -46.53 -21.52
N GLY A 571 19.80 -45.44 -21.78
CA GLY A 571 19.48 -44.46 -22.80
C GLY A 571 19.57 -45.03 -24.22
N LEU A 572 20.41 -46.05 -24.42
CA LEU A 572 20.64 -46.69 -25.72
C LEU A 572 19.82 -47.99 -25.91
N ASP A 573 19.09 -48.43 -24.88
CA ASP A 573 18.31 -49.68 -24.94
C ASP A 573 17.24 -49.65 -26.02
N GLY A 574 17.08 -50.74 -26.77
CA GLY A 574 16.10 -50.86 -27.85
C GLY A 574 16.49 -50.17 -29.16
N LEU A 575 17.49 -49.27 -29.17
CA LEU A 575 17.97 -48.65 -30.40
C LEU A 575 18.59 -49.69 -31.34
N VAL A 576 18.45 -49.46 -32.65
CA VAL A 576 18.94 -50.38 -33.70
C VAL A 576 20.45 -50.60 -33.56
N ARG A 577 20.84 -51.87 -33.51
CA ARG A 577 22.25 -52.31 -33.47
C ARG A 577 22.63 -52.91 -34.83
N ALA A 578 23.84 -52.64 -35.28
CA ALA A 578 24.38 -53.31 -36.46
C ALA A 578 24.45 -54.82 -36.20
N LEU A 579 24.09 -55.63 -37.20
CA LEU A 579 23.94 -57.09 -37.07
C LEU A 579 25.28 -57.85 -36.98
N ASP A 580 26.43 -57.16 -37.05
CA ASP A 580 27.74 -57.78 -37.13
C ASP A 580 28.64 -57.47 -35.92
N ALA A 581 29.45 -58.48 -35.57
CA ALA A 581 30.32 -58.59 -34.38
C ALA A 581 31.20 -57.34 -34.10
N PRO A 582 31.66 -57.13 -32.84
CA PRO A 582 32.53 -56.01 -32.48
C PRO A 582 33.73 -55.90 -33.44
N VAL A 583 33.99 -54.68 -33.92
CA VAL A 583 35.12 -54.40 -34.81
C VAL A 583 36.41 -54.51 -33.99
N GLU A 584 36.99 -55.70 -33.90
CA GLU A 584 38.33 -55.91 -33.34
C GLU A 584 39.38 -55.43 -34.34
N ILE A 585 39.80 -54.17 -34.22
CA ILE A 585 40.97 -53.67 -34.93
C ILE A 585 42.22 -54.00 -34.11
N GLY A 586 42.97 -55.03 -34.51
CA GLY A 586 44.29 -55.32 -33.94
C GLY A 586 45.31 -54.22 -34.27
N PRO A 587 46.38 -54.05 -33.48
CA PRO A 587 47.40 -53.03 -33.74
C PRO A 587 48.08 -53.31 -35.09
N GLY A 588 47.74 -52.50 -36.10
CA GLY A 588 48.37 -52.50 -37.43
C GLY A 588 47.52 -52.98 -38.62
N THR A 589 46.25 -53.37 -38.44
CA THR A 589 45.39 -53.80 -39.55
C THR A 589 44.27 -52.80 -39.83
N ALA A 590 44.18 -52.26 -41.04
CA ALA A 590 43.00 -51.51 -41.50
C ALA A 590 41.79 -52.45 -41.62
N PRO A 591 40.57 -52.01 -41.26
CA PRO A 591 39.36 -52.79 -41.50
C PRO A 591 39.10 -52.88 -43.01
N ASN A 592 38.69 -54.07 -43.46
CA ASN A 592 38.38 -54.35 -44.85
C ASN A 592 37.09 -53.61 -45.24
N PRO A 593 37.11 -52.67 -46.22
CA PRO A 593 35.98 -51.77 -46.50
C PRO A 593 34.84 -52.43 -47.28
N GLY A 594 34.67 -53.75 -47.18
CA GLY A 594 33.64 -54.48 -47.91
C GLY A 594 33.26 -55.78 -47.22
N ARG A 595 32.44 -55.68 -46.18
CA ARG A 595 31.43 -56.68 -45.80
C ARG A 595 30.23 -55.98 -45.19
#